data_AF-T2CBB2-F1
#
_entry.id   AF-T2CBB2-F1
#
_cell.length_a   1.000
_cell.length_b   1.000
_cell.length_c   1.000
_cell.angle_alpha   90.00
_cell.angle_beta   90.00
_cell.angle_gamma   90.00
#
_symmetry.space_group_name_H-M   'P 1'
#
loop_
_entity.id
_entity.type
_entity.pdbx_description
1 polymer ?
#
loop_
_entity_poly.entity_id
_entity_poly.type
_entity_poly.pdbx_seq_one_letter_code
_entity_poly.pdbx_strand_id
1 'polypeptide(L)'
;LDVICEVDLNKLEPWDIQERCKIGSTPQNDWYFFSHKDKKYPTGTRANRATTAGFWKATGRDKMIYSTSTRLRIGMRKTLVFYMGRAPHGQKSDWIIHEYRL
;
A
#
# COMPACT_ATOMS: atom_id res chain seq x y z
N LEU A 1 -6.65 21.12 7.24
CA LEU A 1 -5.51 20.25 7.57
C LEU A 1 -5.52 19.11 6.58
N ASP A 2 -4.54 19.08 5.69
CA ASP A 2 -4.37 17.97 4.77
C ASP A 2 -3.50 16.93 5.46
N VAL A 3 -4.14 15.88 5.99
CA VAL A 3 -3.53 14.94 6.93
C VAL A 3 -2.97 13.72 6.20
N ILE A 4 -3.51 13.39 5.03
CA ILE A 4 -3.15 12.22 4.23
C ILE A 4 -2.65 12.73 2.89
N CYS A 5 -1.36 12.54 2.60
CA CYS A 5 -0.77 12.99 1.35
C CYS A 5 -1.02 12.02 0.19
N GLU A 6 -0.98 12.54 -1.04
CA GLU A 6 -0.95 11.73 -2.25
C GLU A 6 0.49 11.31 -2.58
N VAL A 7 0.68 10.03 -2.91
CA VAL A 7 1.98 9.47 -3.29
C VAL A 7 1.85 8.49 -4.46
N ASP A 8 2.92 8.35 -5.24
CA ASP A 8 3.04 7.30 -6.24
C ASP A 8 3.79 6.09 -5.65
N LEU A 9 3.03 5.09 -5.21
CA LEU A 9 3.59 3.91 -4.54
C LEU A 9 4.61 3.13 -5.39
N ASN A 10 4.57 3.24 -6.72
CA ASN A 10 5.52 2.52 -7.59
C ASN A 10 6.89 3.22 -7.68
N LYS A 11 6.95 4.49 -7.28
CA LYS A 11 8.18 5.30 -7.31
C LYS A 11 8.78 5.52 -5.94
N LEU A 12 8.14 4.99 -4.89
CA LEU A 12 8.60 5.10 -3.51
C LEU A 12 9.01 3.76 -2.97
N GLU A 13 10.11 3.77 -2.23
CA GLU A 13 10.45 2.65 -1.40
C GLU A 13 9.74 2.76 -0.05
N PRO A 14 9.53 1.64 0.66
CA PRO A 14 8.77 1.65 1.91
C PRO A 14 9.35 2.60 2.98
N TRP A 15 10.68 2.73 3.06
CA TRP A 15 11.35 3.60 4.01
C TRP A 15 11.20 5.09 3.68
N ASP A 16 10.97 5.45 2.41
CA ASP A 16 10.73 6.85 2.00
C ASP A 16 9.35 7.35 2.48
N ILE A 17 8.43 6.44 2.78
CA ILE A 17 7.07 6.76 3.23
C ILE A 17 7.12 7.52 4.57
N GLN A 18 8.04 7.14 5.47
CA GLN A 18 8.13 7.75 6.80
C GLN A 18 8.42 9.24 6.74
N GLU A 19 9.25 9.66 5.78
CA GLU A 19 9.61 11.06 5.58
C GLU A 19 8.50 11.82 4.86
N ARG A 20 7.93 11.23 3.80
CA ARG A 20 6.93 11.89 2.95
C ARG A 20 5.55 12.01 3.58
N CYS A 21 5.17 11.03 4.41
CA CYS A 21 3.84 10.93 5.00
C CYS A 21 3.85 11.29 6.49
N LYS A 22 4.93 11.90 6.99
CA LYS A 22 5.05 12.30 8.39
C LYS A 22 4.01 13.34 8.74
N ILE A 23 3.25 13.12 9.81
CA ILE A 23 2.27 14.10 10.31
C ILE A 23 2.78 14.65 11.63
N GLY A 24 3.13 15.94 11.64
CA GLY A 24 3.62 16.62 12.82
C GLY A 24 5.00 16.12 13.28
N SER A 25 5.28 16.28 14.58
CA SER A 25 6.58 15.98 15.20
C SER A 25 6.56 14.78 16.14
N THR A 26 5.39 14.17 16.37
CA THR A 26 5.26 13.02 17.26
C THR A 26 5.77 11.72 16.61
N PRO A 27 6.31 10.77 17.39
CA PRO A 27 6.61 9.44 16.89
C PRO A 27 5.38 8.75 16.29
N GLN A 28 5.53 8.14 15.12
CA GLN A 28 4.48 7.41 14.41
C GLN A 28 4.97 6.01 14.08
N ASN A 29 4.08 5.03 14.25
CA ASN A 29 4.34 3.64 13.85
C ASN A 29 3.65 3.29 12.52
N ASP A 30 2.63 4.07 12.14
CA ASP A 30 1.83 3.88 10.95
C ASP A 30 1.73 5.19 10.16
N TRP A 31 1.73 5.06 8.83
CA TRP A 31 1.59 6.18 7.88
C TRP A 31 0.42 5.92 6.94
N TYR A 32 -0.27 7.00 6.57
CA TYR A 32 -1.42 6.95 5.69
C TYR A 32 -1.17 7.83 4.48
N PHE A 33 -1.51 7.32 3.30
CA PHE A 33 -1.40 8.05 2.05
C PHE A 33 -2.47 7.60 1.07
N PHE A 34 -2.80 8.46 0.12
CA PHE A 34 -3.54 8.09 -1.08
C PHE A 34 -2.56 7.72 -2.19
N SER A 35 -2.88 6.71 -2.98
CA SER A 35 -2.10 6.34 -4.16
C SER A 35 -3.05 5.97 -5.29
N HIS A 36 -2.75 6.46 -6.49
CA HIS A 36 -3.42 5.97 -7.68
C HIS A 36 -3.00 4.53 -7.94
N LYS A 37 -3.98 3.69 -8.30
CA LYS A 37 -3.72 2.30 -8.66
C LYS A 37 -3.15 2.25 -10.08
N ASP A 38 -1.83 2.08 -10.18
CA ASP A 38 -1.19 1.85 -11.47
C ASP A 38 -1.52 0.45 -12.00
N LYS A 39 -1.79 0.36 -13.30
CA LYS A 39 -2.09 -0.91 -13.98
C LYS A 39 -0.80 -1.41 -14.62
N LYS A 40 -0.45 -2.68 -14.34
CA LYS A 40 0.72 -3.32 -14.96
C LYS A 40 0.59 -3.40 -16.48
N TYR A 41 -0.63 -3.52 -16.98
CA TYR A 41 -0.94 -3.57 -18.41
C TYR A 41 -2.13 -2.65 -18.71
N PRO A 42 -2.18 -1.97 -19.88
CA PRO A 42 -3.30 -1.12 -20.25
C PRO A 42 -4.64 -1.86 -20.20
N THR A 43 -4.63 -3.13 -20.64
CA THR A 43 -5.77 -4.04 -20.69
C THR A 43 -5.65 -5.10 -19.60
N GLY A 44 -5.80 -4.70 -18.34
CA GLY A 44 -5.77 -5.67 -17.23
C GLY A 44 -6.15 -5.09 -15.87
N THR A 45 -6.45 -6.00 -14.94
CA THR A 45 -6.77 -5.66 -13.55
C THR A 45 -5.56 -5.77 -12.61
N ARG A 46 -4.45 -6.31 -13.13
CA ARG A 46 -3.21 -6.53 -12.38
C ARG A 46 -2.55 -5.19 -12.08
N ALA A 47 -2.39 -4.87 -10.80
CA ALA A 47 -1.69 -3.68 -10.37
C ALA A 47 -0.18 -3.81 -10.65
N ASN A 48 0.44 -2.71 -11.04
CA ASN A 48 1.89 -2.57 -10.92
C ASN A 48 2.23 -2.40 -9.44
N ARG A 49 3.29 -3.08 -9.02
CA ARG A 49 3.73 -3.18 -7.63
C ARG A 49 5.25 -3.30 -7.51
N ALA A 50 5.96 -3.06 -8.61
CA ALA A 50 7.40 -3.02 -8.60
C ALA A 50 7.85 -1.61 -8.23
N THR A 51 8.90 -1.55 -7.42
CA THR A 51 9.65 -0.32 -7.13
C THR A 51 11.05 -0.48 -7.72
N THR A 52 11.94 0.47 -7.47
CA THR A 52 13.32 0.38 -7.95
C THR A 52 14.09 -0.69 -7.18
N ALA A 53 13.91 -0.73 -5.86
CA ALA A 53 14.63 -1.66 -4.97
C ALA A 53 13.92 -3.00 -4.78
N GLY A 54 12.63 -3.12 -5.11
CA GLY A 54 11.88 -4.33 -4.79
C GLY A 54 10.49 -4.41 -5.40
N PHE A 55 9.60 -5.14 -4.72
CA PHE A 55 8.21 -5.26 -5.13
C PHE A 55 7.26 -5.59 -3.96
N TRP A 56 6.03 -5.12 -4.07
CA TRP A 56 4.94 -5.43 -3.15
C TRP A 56 4.19 -6.69 -3.56
N LYS A 57 4.20 -7.69 -2.67
CA LYS A 57 3.49 -8.96 -2.86
C LYS A 57 2.24 -9.01 -2.00
N ALA A 58 1.08 -9.30 -2.60
CA ALA A 58 -0.14 -9.55 -1.85
C ALA A 58 0.02 -10.79 -0.96
N THR A 59 -0.44 -10.71 0.29
CA THR A 59 -0.43 -11.82 1.25
C THR A 59 -1.78 -11.98 1.92
N GLY A 60 -2.15 -13.23 2.20
CA GLY A 60 -3.42 -13.58 2.80
C GLY A 60 -4.63 -13.35 1.88
N ARG A 61 -5.82 -13.51 2.47
CA ARG A 61 -7.11 -13.28 1.81
C ARG A 61 -7.54 -11.82 1.99
N ASP A 62 -8.07 -11.21 0.92
CA ASP A 62 -8.70 -9.89 0.99
C ASP A 62 -9.84 -9.89 2.03
N LYS A 63 -9.88 -8.88 2.89
CA LYS A 63 -10.90 -8.73 3.93
C LYS A 63 -11.98 -7.74 3.48
N MET A 64 -13.24 -8.10 3.65
CA MET A 64 -14.37 -7.18 3.46
C MET A 64 -14.40 -6.17 4.61
N ILE A 65 -14.73 -4.91 4.29
CA ILE A 65 -14.90 -3.84 5.28
C ILE A 65 -16.38 -3.49 5.33
N TYR A 66 -16.94 -3.48 6.53
CA TYR A 66 -18.33 -3.14 6.78
C TYR A 66 -18.42 -1.85 7.57
N SER A 67 -19.43 -1.04 7.24
CA SER A 67 -19.78 0.11 8.08
C SER A 67 -20.32 -0.36 9.42
N THR A 68 -19.83 0.22 10.51
CA THR A 68 -20.33 -0.08 11.87
C THR A 68 -21.80 0.30 12.02
N SER A 69 -22.24 1.39 11.39
CA SER A 69 -23.60 1.92 11.54
C SER A 69 -24.63 1.17 10.69
N THR A 70 -24.32 0.92 9.42
CA THR A 70 -25.28 0.34 8.47
C THR A 70 -25.11 -1.16 8.26
N ARG A 71 -24.00 -1.75 8.74
CA ARG A 71 -23.59 -3.13 8.44
C ARG A 71 -23.44 -3.46 6.95
N LEU A 72 -23.49 -2.44 6.08
CA LEU A 72 -23.27 -2.59 4.65
C LEU A 72 -21.77 -2.69 4.35
N ARG A 73 -21.42 -3.46 3.32
CA ARG A 73 -20.06 -3.52 2.81
C ARG A 73 -19.70 -2.18 2.15
N ILE A 74 -18.61 -1.57 2.61
CA ILE A 74 -18.12 -0.26 2.12
C ILE A 74 -16.78 -0.35 1.38
N GLY A 75 -16.14 -1.52 1.38
CA GLY A 75 -14.89 -1.71 0.65
C GLY A 75 -14.21 -3.03 0.94
N MET A 76 -12.95 -3.11 0.53
CA MET A 76 -12.05 -4.24 0.70
C MET A 76 -10.68 -3.77 1.20
N ARG A 77 -10.04 -4.58 2.05
CA ARG A 77 -8.66 -4.40 2.48
C ARG A 77 -7.80 -5.55 1.96
N LYS A 78 -6.72 -5.23 1.26
CA LYS A 78 -5.68 -6.17 0.84
C LYS A 78 -4.40 -5.89 1.62
N THR A 79 -3.73 -6.94 2.09
CA THR A 79 -2.42 -6.81 2.75
C THR A 79 -1.32 -7.11 1.75
N LEU A 80 -0.28 -6.28 1.76
CA LEU A 80 0.92 -6.45 0.95
C LEU A 80 2.14 -6.48 1.85
N VAL A 81 3.14 -7.26 1.45
CA VAL A 81 4.46 -7.29 2.09
C VAL A 81 5.49 -6.92 1.03
N PHE A 82 6.43 -6.07 1.40
CA PHE A 82 7.51 -5.69 0.50
C PHE A 82 8.62 -6.74 0.49
N TYR A 83 9.12 -7.02 -0.71
CA TYR A 83 10.27 -7.89 -0.94
C TYR A 83 11.37 -7.07 -1.61
N MET A 84 12.56 -7.05 -1.02
CA MET A 84 13.74 -6.42 -1.60
C MET A 84 14.35 -7.30 -2.69
N GLY A 85 14.78 -6.69 -3.80
CA GLY A 85 15.32 -7.38 -4.96
C GLY A 85 14.27 -7.76 -6.02
N ARG A 86 14.69 -8.47 -7.06
CA ARG A 86 13.82 -8.79 -8.20
C ARG A 86 12.97 -10.03 -7.97
N ALA A 87 11.72 -10.00 -8.41
CA ALA A 87 10.87 -11.18 -8.44
C ALA A 87 11.43 -12.23 -9.42
N PRO A 88 11.30 -13.54 -9.11
CA PRO A 88 10.65 -14.13 -7.94
C PRO A 88 11.56 -14.28 -6.70
N HIS A 89 12.84 -13.93 -6.78
CA HIS A 89 13.86 -14.24 -5.76
C HIS A 89 14.07 -13.15 -4.70
N GLY A 90 13.13 -12.21 -4.56
CA GLY A 90 13.25 -11.14 -3.57
C GLY A 90 13.25 -11.67 -2.13
N GLN A 91 13.91 -10.94 -1.23
CA GLN A 91 13.93 -11.22 0.20
C GLN A 91 12.79 -10.48 0.91
N LYS A 92 12.03 -11.21 1.73
CA LYS A 92 10.91 -10.63 2.48
C LYS A 92 11.43 -9.60 3.50
N SER A 93 10.77 -8.46 3.59
CA SER A 93 11.01 -7.45 4.64
C SER A 93 9.83 -7.37 5.62
N ASP A 94 9.96 -6.53 6.64
CA ASP A 94 8.90 -6.27 7.63
C ASP A 94 7.95 -5.13 7.22
N TRP A 95 8.17 -4.53 6.04
CA TRP A 95 7.29 -3.50 5.52
C TRP A 95 5.97 -4.08 5.02
N ILE A 96 4.88 -3.56 5.58
CA ILE A 96 3.52 -4.00 5.31
C ILE A 96 2.69 -2.81 4.85
N ILE A 97 1.89 -3.01 3.80
CA ILE A 97 0.84 -2.07 3.40
C ILE A 97 -0.52 -2.72 3.57
N HIS A 98 -1.47 -1.94 4.08
CA HIS A 98 -2.88 -2.24 3.97
C HIS A 98 -3.50 -1.36 2.89
N GLU A 99 -3.77 -1.95 1.72
CA GLU A 99 -4.40 -1.28 0.57
C GLU A 99 -5.93 -1.35 0.75
N TYR A 100 -6.55 -0.19 0.94
CA TYR A 100 -8.00 -0.02 1.06
C TYR A 100 -8.58 0.42 -0.28
N ARG A 101 -9.67 -0.22 -0.72
CA ARG A 101 -10.37 0.11 -1.97
C ARG A 101 -11.88 -0.03 -1.79
N LEU A 102 -12.64 0.75 -2.55
CA LEU A 102 -14.09 0.61 -2.68
C LEU A 102 -14.44 -0.67 -3.46
#